data_AF-A0A259FT23-F1
#
_entry.id   AF-A0A259FT23-F1
#
_cell.length_a   1.000
_cell.length_b   1.000
_cell.length_c   1.000
_cell.angle_alpha   90.00
_cell.angle_beta   90.00
_cell.angle_gamma   90.00
#
_symmetry.space_group_name_H-M   'P 1'
#
loop_
_entity.id
_entity.type
_entity.pdbx_description
1 polymer ?
#
loop_
_entity_poly.entity_id
_entity_poly.type
_entity_poly.pdbx_seq_one_letter_code
_entity_poly.pdbx_strand_id
1 'polypeptide(L)' 'MLKIFGDLATGSLGLLFIGLYILFGLGELYWLWMAFKIGSFWMFVFGFIPPTFFIAALVGAYALVFEMPAWVYNLFG' A
#
# COMPACT_ATOMS: atom_id res chain seq x y z
N MET A 1 35.47 3.90 13.65
CA MET A 1 34.26 3.56 14.45
C MET A 1 33.06 4.41 14.02
N LEU A 2 33.13 5.76 14.02
CA LEU A 2 32.02 6.64 13.59
C LEU A 2 31.55 6.41 12.13
N LYS A 3 32.47 6.12 11.20
CA LYS A 3 32.17 5.86 9.78
C LYS A 3 31.33 4.59 9.56
N ILE A 4 31.61 3.53 10.32
CA ILE A 4 30.88 2.26 10.24
C ILE A 4 29.40 2.45 10.64
N PHE A 5 29.12 3.26 11.68
CA PHE A 5 27.74 3.59 12.06
C PHE A 5 26.99 4.39 10.98
N GLY A 6 27.67 5.31 10.29
CA GLY A 6 27.08 6.06 9.16
C GLY A 6 26.77 5.17 7.95
N ASP A 7 27.66 4.23 7.63
CA ASP A 7 27.47 3.27 6.55
C ASP A 7 26.33 2.29 6.85
N LEU A 8 26.21 1.82 8.09
CA LEU A 8 25.10 0.98 8.55
C LEU A 8 23.76 1.72 8.55
N ALA A 9 23.73 2.98 8.98
CA ALA A 9 22.52 3.80 8.95
C ALA A 9 22.06 4.07 7.51
N THR A 10 22.99 4.33 6.59
CA THR A 10 22.65 4.55 5.18
C THR A 10 22.15 3.27 4.51
N GLY A 11 22.77 2.12 4.81
CA GLY A 11 22.33 0.82 4.32
C GLY A 11 20.95 0.40 4.86
N SER A 12 20.69 0.60 6.15
CA SER A 12 19.40 0.24 6.76
C SER A 12 18.25 1.13 6.29
N LEU A 13 18.49 2.44 6.12
CA LEU A 13 17.52 3.34 5.49
C LEU A 13 17.23 2.93 4.05
N GLY A 14 18.24 2.53 3.28
CA GLY A 14 18.06 2.01 1.92
C GLY A 14 17.12 0.81 1.87
N LEU A 15 17.34 -0.18 2.75
CA LEU A 15 16.47 -1.37 2.85
C LEU A 15 15.05 -1.01 3.27
N LEU A 16 14.89 -0.05 4.20
CA LEU A 16 13.58 0.44 4.62
C LEU A 16 12.81 1.03 3.44
N PHE A 17 13.44 1.91 2.65
CA PHE A 17 12.77 2.52 1.50
C PHE A 17 12.39 1.49 0.43
N ILE A 18 13.25 0.50 0.18
CA ILE A 18 12.94 -0.61 -0.74
C ILE A 18 11.72 -1.40 -0.21
N GLY A 19 11.71 -1.73 1.08
CA GLY A 19 10.60 -2.43 1.72
C GLY A 19 9.28 -1.64 1.63
N LEU A 20 9.32 -0.33 1.90
CA LEU A 20 8.16 0.55 1.77
C LEU A 20 7.68 0.66 0.33
N TYR A 21 8.58 0.74 -0.65
CA TYR A 21 8.23 0.79 -2.07
C TYR A 21 7.53 -0.49 -2.53
N ILE A 22 8.06 -1.65 -2.14
CA ILE A 22 7.44 -2.95 -2.42
C ILE A 22 6.08 -3.06 -1.74
N LEU A 23 5.99 -2.70 -0.45
CA LEU A 23 4.74 -2.77 0.31
C LEU A 23 3.67 -1.87 -0.31
N PHE A 24 4.06 -0.69 -0.76
CA PHE A 24 3.16 0.25 -1.41
C PHE A 24 2.61 -0.33 -2.73
N GLY A 25 3.47 -0.91 -3.59
CA GLY A 25 3.02 -1.58 -4.81
C GLY A 25 2.12 -2.79 -4.54
N LEU A 26 2.48 -3.64 -3.58
CA LEU A 26 1.65 -4.79 -3.18
C LEU A 26 0.29 -4.33 -2.62
N GLY A 27 0.28 -3.26 -1.83
CA GLY A 27 -0.93 -2.69 -1.28
C GLY A 27 -1.88 -2.21 -2.37
N GLU A 28 -1.38 -1.49 -3.38
CA GLU A 28 -2.19 -1.03 -4.51
C GLU A 28 -2.76 -2.20 -5.32
N LEU A 29 -1.94 -3.21 -5.61
CA LEU A 29 -2.39 -4.43 -6.28
C LEU A 29 -3.50 -5.15 -5.50
N TYR A 30 -3.39 -5.21 -4.18
CA TYR A 30 -4.41 -5.83 -3.33
C TYR A 30 -5.71 -5.01 -3.29
N TRP A 31 -5.62 -3.69 -3.25
CA TRP A 31 -6.78 -2.82 -3.38
C TRP A 31 -7.53 -3.07 -4.70
N LEU A 32 -6.81 -3.10 -5.83
CA LEU A 32 -7.38 -3.36 -7.14
C LEU A 32 -7.99 -4.77 -7.24
N TRP A 33 -7.32 -5.77 -6.66
CA TRP A 33 -7.87 -7.12 -6.53
C TRP A 33 -9.21 -7.13 -5.80
N MET A 34 -9.30 -6.40 -4.69
CA MET A 34 -10.53 -6.31 -3.92
C MET A 34 -11.63 -5.54 -4.65
N ALA A 35 -11.29 -4.55 -5.47
CA ALA A 35 -12.27 -3.87 -6.33
C ALA A 35 -12.98 -4.85 -7.26
N PHE A 36 -12.27 -5.84 -7.82
CA PHE A 36 -12.89 -6.90 -8.62
C PHE A 36 -13.73 -7.87 -7.79
N LYS A 37 -13.29 -8.21 -6.57
CA LYS A 37 -14.04 -9.10 -5.66
C LYS A 37 -15.35 -8.49 -5.18
N ILE A 38 -15.34 -7.20 -4.89
CA ILE A 38 -16.50 -6.43 -4.46
C ILE A 38 -17.39 -6.08 -5.67
N GLY A 39 -16.82 -6.06 -6.89
CA GLY A 39 -17.53 -5.65 -8.10
C GLY A 39 -17.69 -4.13 -8.23
N SER A 40 -16.80 -3.36 -7.59
CA SER A 40 -16.92 -1.92 -7.47
C SER A 40 -16.07 -1.17 -8.49
N PHE A 41 -16.72 -0.60 -9.51
CA PHE A 41 -16.04 0.21 -10.52
C PHE A 41 -15.35 1.44 -9.91
N TRP A 42 -16.01 2.11 -8.96
CA TRP A 42 -15.44 3.32 -8.33
C TRP A 42 -14.22 3.00 -7.46
N MET A 43 -14.21 1.84 -6.79
CA MET A 43 -13.03 1.39 -6.05
C MET A 43 -11.84 1.15 -6.99
N PHE A 44 -12.09 0.56 -8.16
CA PHE A 44 -11.07 0.34 -9.18
C PHE A 44 -10.51 1.68 -9.68
N VAL A 45 -11.38 2.63 -10.04
CA VAL A 45 -10.98 3.97 -10.51
C VAL A 45 -10.12 4.69 -9.47
N PHE A 46 -10.46 4.59 -8.18
CA PHE A 46 -9.70 5.21 -7.10
C PHE A 46 -8.28 4.65 -6.97
N GLY A 47 -8.04 3.41 -7.41
CA GLY A 47 -6.71 2.80 -7.46
C GLY A 47 -5.77 3.42 -8.51
N PHE A 48 -6.30 4.05 -9.56
CA PHE A 48 -5.47 4.61 -10.65
C PHE A 48 -5.31 6.13 -10.64
N ILE A 49 -6.17 6.84 -9.92
CA ILE A 49 -6.15 8.31 -9.90
C ILE A 49 -5.21 8.80 -8.78
N PRO A 50 -4.15 9.56 -9.07
CA PRO A 50 -3.50 10.36 -8.04
C PRO A 50 -4.44 11.48 -7.58
N PRO A 51 -4.61 11.78 -6.28
CA PRO A 51 -3.89 11.26 -5.11
C PRO A 51 -4.53 10.03 -4.45
N THR A 52 -5.72 9.58 -4.88
CA THR A 52 -6.47 8.49 -4.23
C THR A 52 -5.71 7.16 -4.26
N PHE A 53 -4.88 6.95 -5.28
CA PHE A 53 -3.94 5.83 -5.40
C PHE A 53 -3.04 5.65 -4.16
N PHE A 54 -2.61 6.74 -3.50
CA PHE A 54 -1.81 6.63 -2.26
C PHE A 54 -2.63 6.05 -1.12
N ILE A 55 -3.88 6.50 -0.98
CA ILE A 55 -4.80 5.99 0.05
C ILE A 55 -5.13 4.53 -0.26
N ALA A 56 -5.40 4.20 -1.52
CA ALA A 56 -5.65 2.84 -1.98
C ALA A 56 -4.49 1.90 -1.63
N ALA A 57 -3.26 2.31 -1.92
CA ALA A 57 -2.06 1.55 -1.60
C ALA A 57 -1.89 1.33 -0.09
N LEU A 58 -2.10 2.37 0.74
CA LEU A 58 -1.99 2.25 2.20
C LEU A 58 -3.05 1.33 2.79
N VAL A 59 -4.31 1.49 2.34
CA VAL A 59 -5.42 0.66 2.83
C VAL A 59 -5.29 -0.77 2.33
N GLY A 60 -4.88 -0.97 1.08
CA GLY A 60 -4.59 -2.29 0.55
C GLY A 60 -3.39 -2.96 1.23
N ALA A 61 -2.34 -2.21 1.59
CA ALA A 61 -1.21 -2.73 2.36
C ALA A 61 -1.62 -3.15 3.77
N TYR A 62 -2.50 -2.38 4.42
CA TYR A 62 -3.14 -2.79 5.68
C TYR A 62 -3.96 -4.09 5.48
N ALA A 63 -4.82 -4.11 4.47
CA ALA A 63 -5.74 -5.21 4.22
C ALA A 63 -5.05 -6.50 3.74
N LEU A 64 -3.80 -6.43 3.26
CA LEU A 64 -2.97 -7.59 2.94
C LEU A 64 -2.60 -8.43 4.18
N VAL A 65 -2.38 -7.78 5.31
CA VAL A 65 -1.98 -8.44 6.56
C VAL A 65 -3.18 -8.75 7.45
N PHE A 66 -4.19 -7.89 7.37
CA PHE A 66 -5.42 -7.99 8.13
C PHE A 66 -6.58 -8.36 7.20
N GLU A 67 -7.62 -7.56 7.22
CA GLU A 67 -8.79 -7.68 6.36
C GLU A 67 -9.15 -6.30 5.82
N MET A 68 -9.96 -6.27 4.77
CA MET A 68 -10.43 -5.01 4.22
C MET A 68 -11.31 -4.29 5.26
N PRO A 69 -11.06 -3.01 5.58
CA PRO A 69 -11.83 -2.31 6.60
C PRO A 69 -13.32 -2.23 6.27
N ALA A 70 -14.18 -2.35 7.28
CA ALA A 70 -15.64 -2.29 7.11
C ALA A 70 -16.12 -1.01 6.39
N TRP A 71 -15.45 0.13 6.60
CA TRP A 71 -15.81 1.38 5.93
C TRP A 71 -15.59 1.33 4.42
N VAL A 72 -14.65 0.51 3.92
CA VAL A 72 -14.43 0.32 2.48
C VAL A 72 -15.62 -0.42 1.89
N TYR A 73 -16.08 -1.49 2.56
CA TYR A 73 -17.28 -2.21 2.13
C TYR A 73 -18.52 -1.31 2.16
N ASN A 74 -18.68 -0.48 3.19
CA ASN A 74 -19.81 0.46 3.26
C ASN A 74 -19.79 1.53 2.16
N LEU A 75 -18.61 1.88 1.65
CA LEU A 75 -18.44 2.91 0.62
C LEU A 75 -18.51 2.35 -0.80
N PHE A 76 -18.02 1.12 -1.00
CA PHE A 76 -17.80 0.54 -2.33
C PHE A 76 -18.56 -0.75 -2.60
N GLY A 77 -19.12 -1.40 -1.59
CA GLY A 77 -19.91 -2.63 -1.71
C GLY A 77 -21.40 -2.40 -1.95
#